data_AF-A0AAE0HQ68-F1
#
_entry.id   AF-A0AAE0HQ68-F1
#
_cell.length_a   1.000
_cell.length_b   1.000
_cell.length_c   1.000
_cell.angle_alpha   90.00
_cell.angle_beta   90.00
_cell.angle_gamma   90.00
#
_symmetry.space_group_name_H-M   'P 1'
#
loop_
_entity.id
_entity.type
_entity.pdbx_description
1 polymer ?
#
loop_
_entity_poly.entity_id
_entity_poly.type
_entity_poly.pdbx_seq_one_letter_code
_entity_poly.pdbx_strand_id
1 'polypeptide(L)'
;MEQQPVCGFEGNNDLYGLGLRTGLYIQYVSLALANFLSQDPRSNRADVGEPNENKNSGIHYLRGVALVYILANFIALLHANRNRCVRDVEVVILLLELLPQLTPMVRPRPELRDLIKHYPEVSELHATVLFFVVRAFIIYQAYFWWRGIKVLPSTPCEEYIWAFVQPRRLHSGTLKAIFRVLFTILSIGAFIDALRFFRKSRRDRKSTLP
;
A
#
# COMPACT_ATOMS: atom_id res chain seq x y z
N MET A 1 12.89 -40.35 -22.80
CA MET A 1 12.07 -39.90 -21.66
C MET A 1 12.45 -38.43 -21.43
N GLU A 2 11.62 -37.49 -21.84
CA GLU A 2 11.81 -36.09 -21.45
C GLU A 2 11.66 -36.00 -19.94
N GLN A 3 12.71 -35.60 -19.23
CA GLN A 3 12.60 -35.25 -17.82
C GLN A 3 11.68 -34.04 -17.73
N GLN A 4 10.51 -34.23 -17.11
CA GLN A 4 9.65 -33.10 -16.76
C GLN A 4 10.48 -32.14 -15.90
N PRO A 5 10.47 -30.83 -16.20
CA PRO A 5 11.20 -29.87 -15.40
C PRO A 5 10.72 -29.97 -13.95
N VAL A 6 11.66 -30.14 -13.01
CA VAL A 6 11.33 -30.10 -11.59
C VAL A 6 10.83 -28.69 -11.29
N CYS A 7 9.52 -28.56 -11.16
CA CYS A 7 8.86 -27.29 -10.93
C CYS A 7 8.84 -26.98 -9.44
N GLY A 8 9.54 -25.91 -9.09
CA GLY A 8 9.65 -25.41 -7.73
C GLY A 8 10.81 -24.42 -7.67
N PHE A 9 10.69 -23.42 -6.81
CA PHE A 9 11.83 -22.61 -6.42
C PHE A 9 11.81 -22.44 -4.91
N GLU A 10 13.00 -22.42 -4.33
CA GLU A 10 13.16 -21.99 -2.95
C GLU A 10 12.95 -20.47 -2.92
N GLY A 11 11.83 -20.05 -2.34
CA GLY A 11 11.50 -18.64 -2.17
C GLY A 11 12.33 -18.00 -1.08
N ASN A 12 12.51 -16.69 -1.17
CA ASN A 12 13.17 -15.92 -0.15
C ASN A 12 12.30 -15.85 1.11
N ASN A 13 12.70 -16.57 2.16
CA ASN A 13 11.95 -16.64 3.42
C ASN A 13 11.78 -15.28 4.10
N ASP A 14 12.64 -14.29 3.82
CA ASP A 14 12.53 -12.94 4.43
C ASP A 14 11.43 -12.11 3.77
N LEU A 15 11.14 -12.38 2.50
CA LEU A 15 10.14 -11.64 1.71
C LEU A 15 8.83 -12.40 1.54
N TYR A 16 8.90 -13.72 1.62
CA TYR A 16 7.76 -14.59 1.36
C TYR A 16 7.49 -15.57 2.50
N GLY A 17 8.18 -15.39 3.64
CA GLY A 17 8.00 -16.21 4.82
C GLY A 17 6.56 -16.17 5.34
N LEU A 18 6.15 -17.29 5.93
CA LEU A 18 4.82 -17.45 6.52
C LEU A 18 4.49 -16.32 7.50
N GLY A 19 5.45 -15.90 8.34
CA GLY A 19 5.27 -14.84 9.32
C GLY A 19 4.88 -13.50 8.70
N LEU A 20 5.52 -13.09 7.61
CA LEU A 20 5.25 -11.82 6.94
C LEU A 20 3.82 -11.78 6.35
N ARG A 21 3.42 -12.88 5.71
CA ARG A 21 2.08 -13.05 5.12
C ARG A 21 0.99 -13.06 6.18
N THR A 22 1.17 -13.86 7.22
CA THR A 22 0.24 -13.94 8.33
C THR A 22 0.11 -12.58 9.01
N GLY A 23 1.22 -11.85 9.18
CA GLY A 23 1.21 -10.46 9.66
C GLY A 23 0.39 -9.52 8.77
N LEU A 24 0.63 -9.54 7.45
CA LEU A 24 -0.12 -8.74 6.46
C LEU A 24 -1.63 -9.03 6.52
N TYR A 25 -2.01 -10.30 6.61
CA TYR A 25 -3.41 -10.72 6.66
C TYR A 25 -4.09 -10.33 7.97
N ILE A 26 -3.44 -10.56 9.12
CA ILE A 26 -3.96 -10.14 10.43
C ILE A 26 -4.16 -8.63 10.45
N GLN A 27 -3.17 -7.87 9.96
CA GLN A 27 -3.25 -6.42 9.91
C GLN A 27 -4.37 -5.95 8.97
N TYR A 28 -4.50 -6.57 7.80
CA TYR A 28 -5.57 -6.26 6.86
C TYR A 28 -6.96 -6.52 7.46
N VAL A 29 -7.16 -7.69 8.07
CA VAL A 29 -8.41 -8.06 8.74
C VAL A 29 -8.70 -7.12 9.90
N SER A 30 -7.69 -6.77 10.71
CA SER A 30 -7.83 -5.84 11.83
C SER A 30 -8.29 -4.45 11.36
N LEU A 31 -7.69 -3.96 10.27
CA LEU A 31 -8.05 -2.65 9.71
C LEU A 31 -9.43 -2.68 9.04
N ALA A 32 -9.79 -3.77 8.37
CA ALA A 32 -11.11 -3.95 7.79
C ALA A 32 -12.20 -4.01 8.87
N LEU A 33 -11.97 -4.79 9.94
CA LEU A 33 -12.89 -4.91 11.06
C LEU A 33 -13.02 -3.59 11.81
N ALA A 34 -11.91 -2.89 12.07
CA ALA A 34 -11.95 -1.56 12.67
C ALA A 34 -12.79 -0.59 11.83
N ASN A 35 -12.57 -0.56 10.51
CA ASN A 35 -13.35 0.31 9.62
C ASN A 35 -14.84 -0.06 9.59
N PHE A 36 -15.17 -1.35 9.64
CA PHE A 36 -16.55 -1.87 9.64
C PHE A 36 -17.27 -1.53 10.94
N LEU A 37 -16.65 -1.78 12.10
CA LEU A 37 -17.22 -1.48 13.41
C LEU A 37 -17.42 0.02 13.62
N SER A 38 -16.56 0.87 13.06
CA SER A 38 -16.74 2.33 13.11
C SER A 38 -17.86 2.85 12.23
N GLN A 39 -18.41 2.06 11.32
CA GLN A 39 -19.53 2.48 10.46
C GLN A 39 -20.90 2.27 11.12
N ASP A 40 -20.99 1.60 12.27
CA ASP A 40 -22.27 1.34 12.92
C ASP A 40 -22.91 2.65 13.43
N PRO A 41 -24.05 3.10 12.86
CA PRO A 41 -24.71 4.33 13.28
C PRO A 41 -25.26 4.26 14.72
N ARG A 42 -25.42 3.06 15.30
CA ARG A 42 -25.82 2.91 16.71
C ARG A 42 -24.72 3.34 17.67
N SER A 43 -23.45 3.20 17.28
CA SER A 43 -22.29 3.67 18.04
C SER A 43 -22.29 5.20 18.20
N ASN A 44 -22.91 5.93 17.26
CA ASN A 44 -23.02 7.40 17.28
C ASN A 44 -24.22 7.92 18.09
N ARG A 45 -25.08 7.04 18.60
CA ARG A 45 -26.27 7.42 19.40
C ARG A 45 -26.08 7.27 20.91
N ALA A 46 -24.98 6.67 21.36
CA ALA A 46 -24.66 6.60 22.77
C ALA A 46 -24.09 7.96 23.23
N ASP A 47 -24.90 8.66 24.04
CA ASP A 47 -24.60 9.84 24.85
C ASP A 47 -24.19 11.14 24.14
N VAL A 48 -25.20 11.98 23.91
CA VAL A 48 -25.13 13.40 23.51
C VAL A 48 -24.57 14.30 24.64
N GLY A 49 -24.06 13.74 25.74
CA GLY A 49 -23.72 14.49 26.96
C GLY A 49 -22.23 14.73 27.22
N GLU A 50 -21.31 13.90 26.71
CA GLU A 50 -19.89 14.03 27.03
C GLU A 50 -18.99 13.96 25.79
N PRO A 51 -17.98 14.86 25.67
CA PRO A 51 -16.96 14.79 24.64
C PRO A 51 -16.12 13.53 24.84
N ASN A 52 -16.50 12.46 24.17
CA ASN A 52 -15.85 11.16 24.27
C ASN A 52 -14.58 11.16 23.39
N GLU A 53 -13.54 11.85 23.85
CA GLU A 53 -12.26 12.07 23.16
C GLU A 53 -11.51 10.75 22.85
N ASN A 54 -11.86 9.64 23.51
CA ASN A 54 -11.12 8.38 23.44
C ASN A 54 -11.53 7.39 22.34
N LYS A 55 -12.72 7.52 21.73
CA LYS A 55 -13.27 6.44 20.87
C LYS A 55 -12.57 6.30 19.50
N ASN A 56 -11.97 7.37 18.99
CA ASN A 56 -11.31 7.36 17.67
C ASN A 56 -9.83 6.98 17.72
N SER A 57 -9.21 6.96 18.91
CA SER A 57 -7.77 6.73 19.10
C SER A 57 -7.27 5.40 18.48
N GLY A 58 -8.06 4.33 18.59
CA GLY A 58 -7.67 3.01 18.10
C GLY A 58 -7.46 2.90 16.58
N ILE A 59 -8.26 3.58 15.77
CA ILE A 59 -8.12 3.55 14.31
C ILE A 59 -6.84 4.26 13.87
N HIS A 60 -6.51 5.38 14.52
CA HIS A 60 -5.30 6.13 14.22
C HIS A 60 -4.05 5.29 14.54
N TYR A 61 -4.06 4.57 15.67
CA TYR A 61 -2.99 3.64 16.01
C TYR A 61 -2.84 2.52 14.96
N LEU A 62 -3.93 1.86 14.59
CA LEU A 62 -3.90 0.78 13.58
C LEU A 62 -3.39 1.28 12.21
N ARG A 63 -3.74 2.51 11.82
CA ARG A 63 -3.21 3.14 10.60
C ARG A 63 -1.72 3.46 10.68
N GLY A 64 -1.25 3.93 11.84
CA GLY A 64 0.17 4.19 12.07
C GLY A 64 1.00 2.91 12.00
N VAL A 65 0.54 1.84 12.67
CA VAL A 65 1.17 0.51 12.59
C VAL A 65 1.18 0.02 11.15
N ALA A 66 0.06 0.19 10.43
CA ALA A 66 -0.02 -0.20 9.04
C ALA A 66 0.96 0.54 8.14
N LEU A 67 1.17 1.84 8.37
CA LEU A 67 2.14 2.64 7.63
C LEU A 67 3.57 2.12 7.88
N VAL A 68 3.94 1.87 9.14
CA VAL A 68 5.25 1.31 9.49
C VAL A 68 5.46 -0.03 8.80
N TYR A 69 4.44 -0.89 8.81
CA TYR A 69 4.51 -2.21 8.17
C TYR A 69 4.69 -2.09 6.65
N ILE A 70 3.92 -1.25 5.97
CA ILE A 70 4.06 -0.99 4.53
C ILE A 70 5.46 -0.46 4.22
N LEU A 71 5.95 0.50 5.01
CA LEU A 71 7.27 1.10 4.81
C LEU A 71 8.39 0.05 4.96
N ALA A 72 8.32 -0.78 6.00
CA ALA A 72 9.30 -1.84 6.23
C ALA A 72 9.31 -2.85 5.08
N ASN A 73 8.14 -3.31 4.63
CA ASN A 73 8.02 -4.23 3.49
C ASN A 73 8.52 -3.60 2.20
N PHE A 74 8.21 -2.33 1.98
CA PHE A 74 8.67 -1.62 0.78
C PHE A 74 10.19 -1.47 0.77
N ILE A 75 10.81 -1.13 1.90
CA ILE A 75 12.28 -1.05 2.02
C ILE A 75 12.91 -2.42 1.81
N ALA A 76 12.39 -3.48 2.45
CA ALA A 76 12.87 -4.84 2.27
C ALA A 76 12.80 -5.28 0.80
N LEU A 77 11.69 -4.98 0.14
CA LEU A 77 11.49 -5.24 -1.29
C LEU A 77 12.51 -4.49 -2.16
N LEU A 78 12.74 -3.21 -1.90
CA LEU A 78 13.73 -2.42 -2.63
C LEU A 78 15.15 -2.97 -2.45
N HIS A 79 15.50 -3.34 -1.22
CA HIS A 79 16.80 -3.93 -0.90
C HIS A 79 17.01 -5.26 -1.63
N ALA A 80 16.02 -6.15 -1.57
CA ALA A 80 16.12 -7.46 -2.18
C ALA A 80 16.09 -7.42 -3.72
N ASN A 81 15.29 -6.51 -4.30
CA ASN A 81 15.29 -6.23 -5.74
C ASN A 81 16.64 -5.69 -6.21
N ARG A 82 17.26 -4.77 -5.44
CA ARG A 82 18.59 -4.24 -5.73
C ARG A 82 19.66 -5.35 -5.78
N ASN A 83 19.60 -6.30 -4.85
CA ASN A 83 20.56 -7.40 -4.78
C ASN A 83 20.24 -8.54 -5.77
N ARG A 84 19.13 -8.44 -6.51
CA ARG A 84 18.63 -9.48 -7.43
C ARG A 84 18.45 -10.85 -6.75
N CYS A 85 18.17 -10.85 -5.46
CA CYS A 85 17.90 -12.05 -4.66
C CYS A 85 16.41 -12.44 -4.67
N VAL A 86 15.65 -11.90 -5.63
CA VAL A 86 14.20 -12.05 -5.73
C VAL A 86 13.80 -12.41 -7.13
N ARG A 87 12.75 -13.21 -7.23
CA ARG A 87 12.09 -13.51 -8.50
C ARG A 87 10.96 -12.54 -8.75
N ASP A 88 10.61 -12.37 -10.01
CA ASP A 88 9.48 -11.53 -10.44
C ASP A 88 8.17 -11.90 -9.74
N VAL A 89 7.87 -13.18 -9.57
CA VAL A 89 6.68 -13.66 -8.85
C VAL A 89 6.61 -13.19 -7.40
N GLU A 90 7.73 -13.20 -6.68
CA GLU A 90 7.79 -12.80 -5.26
C GLU A 90 7.48 -11.31 -5.13
N VAL A 91 8.05 -10.51 -6.03
CA VAL A 91 7.78 -9.08 -6.10
C VAL A 91 6.32 -8.82 -6.44
N VAL A 92 5.75 -9.52 -7.42
CA VAL A 92 4.34 -9.35 -7.81
C VAL A 92 3.41 -9.64 -6.64
N ILE A 93 3.63 -10.73 -5.92
CA ILE A 93 2.75 -11.12 -4.82
C ILE A 93 2.84 -10.11 -3.69
N LEU A 94 4.04 -9.69 -3.29
CA LEU A 94 4.21 -8.63 -2.29
C LEU A 94 3.54 -7.32 -2.72
N LEU A 95 3.71 -6.93 -3.98
CA LEU A 95 3.07 -5.73 -4.51
C LEU A 95 1.54 -5.83 -4.53
N LEU A 96 0.98 -7.01 -4.77
CA LEU A 96 -0.47 -7.25 -4.70
C LEU A 96 -0.98 -7.28 -3.26
N GLU A 97 -0.23 -7.85 -2.32
CA GLU A 97 -0.60 -7.93 -0.90
C GLU A 97 -0.56 -6.56 -0.20
N LEU A 98 0.34 -5.67 -0.63
CA LEU A 98 0.45 -4.32 -0.08
C LEU A 98 -0.66 -3.37 -0.61
N LEU A 99 -1.24 -3.63 -1.78
CA LEU A 99 -2.26 -2.77 -2.40
C LEU A 99 -3.50 -2.54 -1.50
N PRO A 100 -4.17 -3.59 -0.97
CA PRO A 100 -5.34 -3.41 -0.12
C PRO A 100 -5.08 -2.52 1.10
N GLN A 101 -3.87 -2.59 1.67
CA GLN A 101 -3.50 -1.80 2.85
C GLN A 101 -3.42 -0.30 2.59
N LEU A 102 -3.19 0.11 1.34
CA LEU A 102 -3.15 1.51 0.93
C LEU A 102 -4.56 2.12 0.79
N THR A 103 -5.57 1.32 0.46
CA THR A 103 -6.97 1.76 0.25
C THR A 103 -7.54 2.58 1.41
N PRO A 104 -7.49 2.11 2.68
CA PRO A 104 -8.01 2.87 3.82
C PRO A 104 -7.15 4.09 4.18
N MET A 105 -5.94 4.20 3.63
CA MET A 105 -5.04 5.34 3.87
C MET A 105 -5.30 6.51 2.91
N VAL A 106 -5.83 6.24 1.71
CA VAL A 106 -6.04 7.26 0.66
C VAL A 106 -7.33 8.07 0.87
N ARG A 107 -8.32 7.56 1.60
CA ARG A 107 -9.55 8.29 1.90
C ARG A 107 -9.44 9.02 3.25
N PRO A 108 -9.14 10.34 3.28
CA PRO A 108 -9.21 11.10 4.52
C PRO A 108 -10.66 11.09 5.00
N ARG A 109 -10.92 10.43 6.14
CA ARG A 109 -12.21 10.53 6.83
C ARG A 109 -12.37 11.94 7.40
N PRO A 110 -13.60 12.47 7.48
CA PRO A 110 -13.87 13.76 8.12
C PRO A 110 -13.31 13.82 9.55
N GLU A 111 -13.36 12.72 10.30
CA GLU A 111 -12.80 12.57 11.66
C GLU A 111 -11.29 12.85 11.73
N LEU A 112 -10.53 12.60 10.66
CA LEU A 112 -9.11 12.91 10.62
C LEU A 112 -8.88 14.43 10.60
N ARG A 113 -9.81 15.22 10.06
CA ARG A 113 -9.73 16.69 10.15
C ARG A 113 -9.86 17.17 11.59
N ASP A 114 -10.70 16.52 12.37
CA ASP A 114 -10.93 16.90 13.78
C ASP A 114 -9.73 16.51 14.65
N LEU A 115 -9.06 15.38 14.36
CA LEU A 115 -7.81 15.03 15.03
C LEU A 115 -6.64 15.95 14.63
N ILE A 116 -6.53 16.32 13.35
CA ILE A 116 -5.57 17.35 12.88
C ILE A 116 -5.76 18.65 13.65
N LYS A 117 -7.00 18.98 14.04
CA LYS A 117 -7.32 20.20 14.79
C LYS A 117 -6.81 20.16 16.23
N HIS A 118 -6.76 18.99 16.87
CA HIS A 118 -6.34 18.82 18.27
C HIS A 118 -4.82 18.56 18.40
N TYR A 119 -4.22 17.85 17.43
CA TYR A 119 -2.79 17.51 17.42
C TYR A 119 -2.15 17.85 16.06
N PRO A 120 -2.01 19.14 15.72
CA PRO A 120 -1.64 19.58 14.37
C PRO A 120 -0.25 19.09 13.95
N GLU A 121 0.75 19.19 14.84
CA GLU A 121 2.14 18.90 14.47
C GLU A 121 2.40 17.42 14.14
N VAL A 122 1.92 16.51 15.01
CA VAL A 122 2.12 15.06 14.82
C VAL A 122 1.30 14.55 13.63
N SER A 123 0.10 15.11 13.45
CA SER A 123 -0.77 14.71 12.35
C SER A 123 -0.27 15.21 10.99
N GLU A 124 0.39 16.36 10.93
CA GLU A 124 0.99 16.88 9.69
C GLU A 124 2.20 16.05 9.24
N LEU A 125 3.10 15.68 10.16
CA LEU A 125 4.23 14.82 9.83
C LEU A 125 3.76 13.45 9.33
N HIS A 126 2.85 12.81 10.07
CA HIS A 126 2.30 11.52 9.69
C HIS A 126 1.61 11.56 8.32
N ALA A 127 0.76 12.56 8.08
CA ALA A 127 0.11 12.75 6.78
C ALA A 127 1.12 12.98 5.66
N THR A 128 2.18 13.75 5.92
CA THR A 128 3.24 14.05 4.95
C THR A 128 4.05 12.79 4.62
N VAL A 129 4.46 12.01 5.61
CA VAL A 129 5.18 10.74 5.40
C VAL A 129 4.31 9.78 4.61
N LEU A 130 3.06 9.57 5.02
CA LEU A 130 2.11 8.71 4.30
C LEU A 130 1.93 9.16 2.85
N PHE A 131 1.79 10.47 2.63
CA PHE A 131 1.65 11.07 1.31
C PHE A 131 2.83 10.73 0.39
N PHE A 132 4.07 10.74 0.89
CA PHE A 132 5.25 10.37 0.12
C PHE A 132 5.39 8.86 -0.07
N VAL A 133 5.15 8.06 0.97
CA VAL A 133 5.27 6.59 0.92
C VAL A 133 4.29 6.00 -0.11
N VAL A 134 3.02 6.38 -0.07
CA VAL A 134 2.00 5.91 -1.01
C VAL A 134 2.39 6.25 -2.45
N ARG A 135 2.94 7.44 -2.69
CA ARG A 135 3.39 7.87 -4.02
C ARG A 135 4.62 7.10 -4.49
N ALA A 136 5.61 6.93 -3.63
CA ALA A 136 6.80 6.14 -3.93
C ALA A 136 6.41 4.71 -4.32
N PHE A 137 5.45 4.12 -3.58
CA PHE A 137 4.91 2.81 -3.91
C PHE A 137 4.20 2.77 -5.27
N ILE A 138 3.33 3.74 -5.59
CA ILE A 138 2.64 3.81 -6.89
C ILE A 138 3.63 3.97 -8.05
N ILE A 139 4.65 4.83 -7.89
CA ILE A 139 5.70 5.03 -8.88
C ILE A 139 6.51 3.74 -9.07
N TYR A 140 6.85 3.06 -7.98
CA TYR A 140 7.55 1.79 -8.03
C TYR A 140 6.72 0.70 -8.72
N GLN A 141 5.42 0.63 -8.45
CA GLN A 141 4.50 -0.27 -9.17
C GLN A 141 4.55 -0.01 -10.68
N ALA A 142 4.43 1.25 -11.11
CA ALA A 142 4.53 1.59 -12.53
C ALA A 142 5.89 1.16 -13.11
N TYR A 143 7.00 1.50 -12.45
CA TYR A 143 8.34 1.06 -12.85
C TYR A 143 8.44 -0.46 -12.99
N PHE A 144 7.92 -1.21 -12.02
CA PHE A 144 7.99 -2.66 -11.98
C PHE A 144 7.29 -3.29 -13.20
N TRP A 145 6.06 -2.85 -13.49
CA TRP A 145 5.29 -3.38 -14.63
C TRP A 145 5.87 -2.99 -16.00
N TRP A 146 6.54 -1.84 -16.09
CA TRP A 146 7.19 -1.39 -17.32
C TRP A 146 8.55 -2.05 -17.57
N ARG A 147 9.41 -2.09 -16.55
CA ARG A 147 10.81 -2.53 -16.67
C ARG A 147 11.18 -3.63 -15.68
N GLY A 148 10.78 -3.52 -14.41
CA GLY A 148 11.22 -4.45 -13.36
C GLY A 148 10.98 -5.92 -13.69
N ILE A 149 9.79 -6.26 -14.20
CA ILE A 149 9.43 -7.63 -14.58
C ILE A 149 10.29 -8.25 -15.70
N LYS A 150 11.04 -7.43 -16.46
CA LYS A 150 11.95 -7.92 -17.50
C LYS A 150 13.38 -8.10 -17.00
N VAL A 151 13.71 -7.47 -15.87
CA VAL A 151 15.07 -7.43 -15.31
C VAL A 151 15.28 -8.58 -14.32
N LEU A 152 14.21 -9.01 -13.67
CA LEU A 152 14.24 -10.07 -12.68
C LEU A 152 14.27 -11.46 -13.33
N PRO A 153 14.93 -12.44 -12.69
CA PRO A 153 14.94 -13.82 -13.17
C PRO A 153 13.54 -14.41 -13.05
N SER A 154 12.98 -14.87 -14.17
CA SER A 154 11.74 -15.65 -14.18
C SER A 154 12.01 -17.08 -13.72
N THR A 155 11.02 -17.72 -13.10
CA THR A 155 11.14 -19.15 -12.79
C THR A 155 11.08 -20.01 -14.06
N PRO A 156 11.66 -21.22 -14.03
CA PRO A 156 11.62 -22.13 -15.18
C PRO A 156 10.22 -22.69 -15.48
N CYS A 157 9.23 -22.42 -14.63
CA CYS A 157 7.87 -22.96 -14.75
C CYS A 157 6.87 -21.85 -15.07
N GLU A 158 5.75 -22.23 -15.68
CA GLU A 158 4.69 -21.27 -15.94
C GLU A 158 4.06 -20.79 -14.63
N GLU A 159 4.22 -19.50 -14.37
CA GLU A 159 3.65 -18.85 -13.19
C GLU A 159 2.24 -18.36 -13.48
N TYR A 160 1.34 -18.66 -12.55
CA TYR A 160 -0.04 -18.24 -12.60
C TYR A 160 -0.33 -17.30 -11.44
N ILE A 161 -0.99 -16.19 -11.76
CA ILE A 161 -1.62 -15.36 -10.74
C ILE A 161 -3.13 -15.47 -10.86
N TRP A 162 -3.80 -15.45 -9.72
CA TRP A 162 -5.24 -15.36 -9.66
C TRP A 162 -5.66 -13.91 -9.92
N ALA A 163 -5.89 -13.60 -11.19
CA ALA A 163 -6.48 -12.33 -11.59
C ALA A 163 -7.98 -12.54 -11.78
N PHE A 164 -8.77 -11.96 -10.87
CA PHE A 164 -10.23 -12.09 -10.83
C PHE A 164 -10.69 -13.53 -10.49
N VAL A 165 -11.17 -14.28 -11.47
CA VAL A 165 -11.83 -15.60 -11.28
C VAL A 165 -11.04 -16.73 -11.95
N GLN A 166 -10.09 -16.42 -12.84
CA GLN A 166 -9.34 -17.42 -13.59
C GLN A 166 -7.83 -17.27 -13.38
N PRO A 167 -7.09 -18.38 -13.27
CA PRO A 167 -5.64 -18.32 -13.25
C PRO A 167 -5.16 -17.78 -14.60
N ARG A 168 -4.38 -16.70 -14.55
CA ARG A 168 -3.76 -16.10 -15.73
C ARG A 168 -2.26 -16.25 -15.62
N ARG A 169 -1.61 -16.57 -16.74
CA ARG A 169 -0.15 -16.58 -16.82
C ARG A 169 0.38 -15.20 -16.45
N LEU A 170 1.29 -15.13 -15.49
CA LEU A 170 1.90 -13.86 -15.07
C LEU A 170 2.55 -13.16 -16.26
N HIS A 171 3.17 -13.95 -17.14
CA HIS A 171 3.84 -13.45 -18.33
C HIS A 171 2.90 -13.08 -19.49
N SER A 172 1.58 -13.22 -19.33
CA SER A 172 0.62 -12.87 -20.38
C SER A 172 0.70 -11.38 -20.74
N GLY A 173 0.76 -11.10 -22.05
CA GLY A 173 0.87 -9.73 -22.56
C GLY A 173 -0.31 -8.85 -22.12
N THR A 174 -1.51 -9.40 -22.07
CA THR A 174 -2.74 -8.70 -21.66
C THR A 174 -2.68 -8.24 -20.21
N LEU A 175 -2.30 -9.11 -19.28
CA LEU A 175 -2.22 -8.79 -17.86
C LEU A 175 -1.18 -7.69 -17.61
N LYS A 176 0.01 -7.81 -18.23
CA LYS A 176 1.05 -6.78 -18.16
C LYS A 176 0.57 -5.45 -18.72
N ALA A 177 -0.17 -5.46 -19.82
CA ALA A 177 -0.73 -4.25 -20.42
C ALA A 177 -1.73 -3.57 -19.47
N ILE A 178 -2.64 -4.33 -18.85
CA ILE A 178 -3.62 -3.81 -17.89
C ILE A 178 -2.90 -3.11 -16.72
N PHE A 179 -1.97 -3.80 -16.06
CA PHE A 179 -1.27 -3.22 -14.91
C PHE A 179 -0.38 -2.04 -15.29
N ARG A 180 0.29 -2.06 -16.45
CA ARG A 180 1.05 -0.91 -16.95
C ARG A 180 0.15 0.31 -17.11
N VAL A 181 -0.99 0.17 -17.78
CA VAL A 181 -1.93 1.27 -17.99
C VAL A 181 -2.46 1.78 -16.65
N LEU A 182 -2.96 0.88 -15.80
CA LEU A 182 -3.50 1.21 -14.49
C LEU A 182 -2.52 2.01 -13.63
N PHE A 183 -1.30 1.49 -13.42
CA PHE A 183 -0.32 2.15 -12.56
C PHE A 183 0.29 3.40 -13.18
N THR A 184 0.30 3.53 -14.51
CA THR A 184 0.70 4.77 -15.18
C THR A 184 -0.32 5.87 -14.91
N ILE A 185 -1.62 5.58 -15.06
CA ILE A 185 -2.69 6.53 -14.74
C ILE A 185 -2.62 6.95 -13.27
N LEU A 186 -2.46 5.98 -12.35
CA LEU A 186 -2.32 6.26 -10.92
C LEU A 186 -1.08 7.12 -10.63
N SER A 187 0.06 6.85 -11.28
CA SER A 187 1.29 7.64 -11.11
C SER A 187 1.12 9.08 -11.58
N ILE A 188 0.47 9.29 -12.72
CA ILE A 188 0.16 10.63 -13.24
C ILE A 188 -0.76 11.37 -12.28
N GLY A 189 -1.82 10.71 -11.78
CA GLY A 189 -2.71 11.28 -10.77
C GLY A 189 -1.95 11.68 -9.49
N ALA A 190 -1.09 10.80 -8.98
CA ALA A 190 -0.28 11.05 -7.80
C ALA A 190 0.67 12.24 -7.99
N PHE A 191 1.21 12.42 -9.20
CA PHE A 191 2.06 13.55 -9.57
C PHE A 191 1.27 14.86 -9.63
N ILE A 192 0.09 14.88 -10.26
CA ILE A 192 -0.79 16.06 -10.31
C ILE A 192 -1.18 16.48 -8.89
N ASP A 193 -1.54 15.53 -8.03
CA ASP A 193 -1.90 15.82 -6.64
C ASP A 193 -0.69 16.31 -5.82
N ALA A 194 0.52 15.82 -6.12
CA ALA A 194 1.75 16.37 -5.55
C ALA A 194 1.94 17.84 -5.92
N LEU A 195 1.77 18.20 -7.20
CA LEU A 195 1.85 19.58 -7.64
C LEU A 195 0.79 20.46 -6.96
N ARG A 196 -0.44 19.97 -6.79
CA ARG A 196 -1.50 20.70 -6.08
C ARG A 196 -1.14 20.92 -4.61
N PHE A 197 -0.62 19.90 -3.93
CA PHE A 197 -0.17 19.98 -2.54
C PHE A 197 0.93 21.04 -2.36
N PHE A 198 1.97 21.01 -3.18
CA PHE A 198 3.05 22.01 -3.12
C PHE A 198 2.57 23.43 -3.45
N ARG A 199 1.67 23.59 -4.43
CA ARG A 199 1.06 24.89 -4.75
C ARG A 199 0.27 25.44 -3.57
N LYS A 200 -0.50 24.60 -2.89
CA LYS A 200 -1.26 24.98 -1.69
C LYS A 200 -0.31 25.39 -0.55
N SER A 201 0.68 24.56 -0.22
CA SER A 201 1.68 24.87 0.84
C SER A 201 2.44 26.17 0.57
N ARG A 202 2.73 26.50 -0.70
CA ARG A 202 3.34 27.79 -1.05
C ARG A 202 2.38 28.97 -0.87
N ARG A 203 1.08 28.79 -1.14
CA ARG A 203 0.06 29.83 -0.95
C ARG A 203 -0.10 30.15 0.53
N ASP A 204 -0.22 29.12 1.37
CA ASP A 204 -0.46 29.28 2.81
C ASP A 204 0.74 29.94 3.52
N ARG A 205 1.97 29.67 3.06
CA ARG A 205 3.18 30.38 3.52
C ARG A 205 3.24 31.85 3.13
N LYS A 206 2.62 32.26 2.02
CA LYS A 206 2.59 33.67 1.60
C LYS A 206 1.58 34.48 2.39
N SER A 207 0.49 33.88 2.86
CA SER A 207 -0.53 34.56 3.68
C SER A 207 -0.14 34.77 5.15
N THR A 208 0.96 34.16 5.61
CA THR A 208 1.46 34.25 6.99
C THR A 208 2.65 35.19 7.15
N LEU A 209 3.17 35.75 6.06
CA LEU A 209 4.18 36.80 6.10
C LEU A 209 3.47 38.17 6.22
N PRO A 210 3.71 38.94 7.30
CA PRO A 210 3.11 40.25 7.53
C PRO A 210 3.58 41.31 6.52
#